data_AF-A0A7V5H1Q5-F1
#
_entry.id   AF-A0A7V5H1Q5-F1
#
_cell.length_a   1.000
_cell.length_b   1.000
_cell.length_c   1.000
_cell.angle_alpha   90.00
_cell.angle_beta   90.00
_cell.angle_gamma   90.00
#
_symmetry.space_group_name_H-M   'P 1'
#
loop_
_entity.id
_entity.type
_entity.pdbx_description
1 polymer ?
#
loop_
_entity_poly.entity_id
_entity_poly.type
_entity_poly.pdbx_seq_one_letter_code
_entity_poly.pdbx_strand_id
1 'polypeptide(L)' 'MVTITNIVYLISASFFILGLKWLGSPKTARKGNFLSMLGMLIAIVVTL' A
#
# COMPACT_ATOMS: atom_id res chain seq x y z
N MET A 1 14.60 2.39 15.03
CA MET A 1 13.31 2.94 14.58
C MET A 1 13.35 3.37 13.12
N VAL A 2 14.22 4.30 12.71
CA VAL A 2 14.30 4.81 11.33
C VAL A 2 14.44 3.72 10.25
N THR A 3 15.26 2.69 10.48
CA THR A 3 15.43 1.60 9.50
C THR A 3 14.15 0.79 9.31
N ILE A 4 13.41 0.53 10.38
CA ILE A 4 12.16 -0.23 10.34
C ILE A 4 11.08 0.60 9.61
N THR A 5 10.94 1.87 9.96
CA THR A 5 9.99 2.78 9.29
C THR A 5 10.27 2.89 7.80
N ASN A 6 11.54 2.96 7.39
CA ASN A 6 11.93 3.03 5.97
C ASN A 6 11.56 1.75 5.20
N ILE A 7 11.81 0.57 5.79
CA ILE A 7 11.44 -0.70 5.18
C ILE A 7 9.92 -0.80 5.02
N VAL A 8 9.18 -0.41 6.06
CA VAL A 8 7.71 -0.42 6.03
C VAL A 8 7.19 0.53 4.96
N TYR A 9 7.73 1.75 4.86
CA TYR A 9 7.33 2.69 3.81
C TYR A 9 7.62 2.16 2.41
N LEU A 10 8.72 1.43 2.22
CA LEU A 10 9.03 0.79 0.93
C LEU A 10 8.00 -0.31 0.58
N ILE A 11 7.57 -1.10 1.57
CA ILE A 11 6.52 -2.10 1.40
C ILE A 11 5.17 -1.43 1.10
N SER A 12 4.77 -0.40 1.86
CA SER A 12 3.54 0.36 1.61
C SER A 12 3.53 1.01 0.23
N ALA A 13 4.65 1.62 -0.19
CA ALA A 13 4.80 2.19 -1.52
C ALA A 13 4.61 1.12 -2.62
N SER A 14 5.17 -0.08 -2.42
CA SER A 14 4.99 -1.20 -3.34
C SER A 14 3.52 -1.62 -3.47
N PHE A 15 2.79 -1.65 -2.35
CA PHE A 15 1.34 -1.94 -2.35
C PHE A 15 0.56 -0.87 -3.09
N PHE A 16 0.87 0.41 -2.91
CA PHE A 16 0.21 1.51 -3.63
C PHE A 16 0.49 1.45 -5.14
N ILE A 17 1.72 1.16 -5.56
CA ILE A 17 2.07 1.03 -6.99
C ILE A 17 1.23 -0.08 -7.65
N LEU A 18 1.16 -1.24 -7.02
CA LEU A 18 0.37 -2.37 -7.52
C LEU A 18 -1.14 -2.09 -7.44
N GLY A 19 -1.59 -1.44 -6.37
CA GLY A 19 -2.99 -1.05 -6.18
C GLY A 19 -3.48 -0.09 -7.25
N LEU A 20 -2.71 0.97 -7.52
CA LEU A 20 -2.98 1.94 -8.59
C LEU A 20 -2.98 1.28 -9.97
N LYS A 21 -2.03 0.38 -10.25
CA LYS A 21 -2.01 -0.40 -11.50
C LYS A 21 -3.32 -1.16 -11.71
N TRP A 22 -3.86 -1.77 -10.65
CA TRP A 22 -5.12 -2.51 -10.73
C TRP A 22 -6.37 -1.62 -10.80
N LEU A 23 -6.30 -0.39 -10.30
CA LEU A 23 -7.38 0.59 -10.44
C LEU A 23 -7.59 1.05 -11.89
N GLY A 24 -6.60 0.87 -12.77
CA GLY A 24 -6.70 1.18 -14.21
C GLY A 24 -7.67 0.30 -15.01
N SER A 25 -8.27 -0.74 -14.42
CA SER A 25 -9.30 -1.57 -15.07
C SER A 25 -10.45 -1.91 -14.11
N PRO A 26 -11.73 -1.80 -14.54
CA PRO A 26 -12.88 -2.17 -13.71
C PRO A 26 -12.81 -3.61 -13.17
N LYS A 27 -12.25 -4.54 -13.96
CA LYS A 27 -12.11 -5.95 -13.58
C LYS A 27 -11.22 -6.14 -12.34
N THR A 28 -10.18 -5.31 -12.19
CA THR A 28 -9.21 -5.41 -11.09
C THR A 28 -9.36 -4.32 -10.03
N ALA A 29 -10.20 -3.30 -10.26
CA ALA A 29 -10.32 -2.12 -9.40
C ALA A 29 -10.62 -2.44 -7.93
N ARG A 30 -11.53 -3.37 -7.64
CA ARG A 30 -11.84 -3.75 -6.25
C ARG A 30 -10.63 -4.36 -5.52
N LYS A 31 -9.84 -5.19 -6.21
CA LYS A 31 -8.61 -5.76 -5.66
C LYS A 31 -7.54 -4.68 -5.48
N GLY A 32 -7.43 -3.75 -6.44
CA GLY A 32 -6.54 -2.59 -6.36
C GLY A 32 -6.80 -1.73 -5.13
N ASN A 33 -8.07 -1.39 -4.90
CA ASN A 33 -8.48 -0.62 -3.73
C ASN A 33 -8.14 -1.34 -2.41
N PHE A 34 -8.43 -2.64 -2.31
CA PHE A 34 -8.11 -3.42 -1.11
C PHE A 34 -6.61 -3.45 -0.81
N LEU A 35 -5.77 -3.63 -1.85
CA LEU A 35 -4.31 -3.63 -1.69
C LEU A 35 -3.80 -2.26 -1.22
N SER A 36 -4.31 -1.17 -1.79
CA SER A 36 -3.97 0.19 -1.35
C SER A 36 -4.40 0.46 0.10
N MET A 37 -5.57 -0.02 0.52
CA MET A 37 -6.03 0.11 1.91
C MET A 37 -5.11 -0.63 2.89
N LEU A 38 -4.64 -1.83 2.54
CA LEU A 38 -3.64 -2.55 3.36
C LEU A 38 -2.32 -1.77 3.44
N GLY A 39 -1.86 -1.20 2.33
CA GLY A 39 -0.66 -0.35 2.30
C GLY A 39 -0.78 0.85 3.24
N MET A 40 -1.96 1.48 3.26
CA MET A 40 -2.27 2.60 4.16
C MET A 40 -2.33 2.16 5.62
N LEU A 41 -3.00 1.05 5.94
CA LEU A 41 -3.10 0.55 7.30
C LEU A 41 -1.71 0.25 7.90
N ILE A 42 -0.84 -0.39 7.13
CA ILE A 42 0.54 -0.70 7.52
C ILE A 42 1.32 0.60 7.82
N ALA A 43 1.18 1.62 6.98
CA ALA A 43 1.87 2.89 7.18
C ALA A 43 1.40 3.62 8.45
N ILE A 44 0.09 3.64 8.72
CA ILE A 44 -0.49 4.24 9.93
C ILE A 44 0.07 3.56 11.19
N VAL A 45 0.03 2.24 11.25
CA VAL A 45 0.46 1.46 12.44
C VAL A 45 1.92 1.72 12.80
N VAL A 46 2.78 1.95 11.81
CA VAL A 46 4.22 2.19 12.04
C VAL A 46 4.54 3.66 12.34
N THR A 47 3.62 4.56 12.05
CA THR A 47 3.77 6.00 12.31
C THR A 47 3.26 6.41 13.70
N LEU A 48 2.28 5.67 14.24
CA LEU A 48 1.74 5.85 15.59
C LEU A 48 2.65 5.22 16.65
#